data_AF-A0A2V8AGD0-F1
#
_entry.id   AF-A0A2V8AGD0-F1
#
_cell.length_a   1.000
_cell.length_b   1.000
_cell.length_c   1.000
_cell.angle_alpha   90.00
_cell.angle_beta   90.00
_cell.angle_gamma   90.00
#
_symmetry.space_group_name_H-M   'P 1'
#
loop_
_entity.id
_entity.type
_entity.pdbx_description
1 polymer ?
#
loop_
_entity_poly.entity_id
_entity_poly.type
_entity_poly.pdbx_seq_one_letter_code
_entity_poly.pdbx_strand_id
1 'polypeptide(L)'
;MIRHRPFGLGHPYRVGPDQRSPVIPIAGEPFELRATTDDGARAVWAEIETAGERVSVVAQPLAADSLVSSGEERDRTETNDSHLASAAAEGLSRHRRSWVVRPEPLPYGVPLRYRFVADARAGRQRTTWYTVNPARWESAGGRLLTEPTTGARPDMNDPLVADSGAWLVAEKGPLRVRFALRLEPAEHVVGFGERFNALDQRGQQLDVVVFEQYKAQGSRTYLPMPFAIVVGGDGWGFHIVTSRRTWFDVG
;
A
#
# COMPACT_ATOMS: atom_id res chain seq x y z
N MET A 1 -20.16 2.15 -19.38
CA MET A 1 -20.41 2.66 -18.03
C MET A 1 -19.08 3.04 -17.41
N ILE A 2 -18.94 4.26 -16.90
CA ILE A 2 -17.76 4.64 -16.12
C ILE A 2 -17.80 4.03 -14.71
N ARG A 3 -16.65 3.58 -14.20
CA ARG A 3 -16.51 2.96 -12.87
C ARG A 3 -15.28 3.49 -12.15
N HIS A 4 -15.48 3.81 -10.88
CA HIS A 4 -14.43 4.14 -9.92
C HIS A 4 -14.77 3.51 -8.56
N ARG A 5 -13.75 2.94 -7.91
CA ARG A 5 -13.81 2.30 -6.59
C ARG A 5 -12.62 2.81 -5.78
N PRO A 6 -12.78 3.80 -4.89
CA PRO A 6 -11.66 4.40 -4.16
C PRO A 6 -10.71 3.39 -3.50
N PHE A 7 -11.26 2.31 -2.93
CA PHE A 7 -10.52 1.27 -2.22
C PHE A 7 -10.09 0.09 -3.12
N GLY A 8 -10.42 0.11 -4.41
CA GLY A 8 -10.17 -0.98 -5.33
C GLY A 8 -10.89 -2.27 -4.92
N LEU A 9 -10.29 -3.41 -5.24
CA LEU A 9 -10.76 -4.75 -4.86
C LEU A 9 -10.07 -5.30 -3.60
N GLY A 10 -9.18 -4.52 -2.98
CA GLY A 10 -8.46 -4.94 -1.78
C GLY A 10 -7.35 -5.97 -2.03
N HIS A 11 -6.89 -6.16 -3.28
CA HIS A 11 -5.75 -7.05 -3.55
C HIS A 11 -4.49 -6.52 -2.84
N PRO A 12 -3.81 -7.30 -1.98
CA PRO A 12 -2.72 -6.78 -1.14
C PRO A 12 -1.53 -6.18 -1.91
N TYR A 13 -1.20 -6.74 -3.07
CA TYR A 13 -0.01 -6.38 -3.84
C TYR A 13 -0.30 -5.71 -5.19
N ARG A 14 -1.56 -5.35 -5.48
CA ARG A 14 -1.94 -4.81 -6.79
C ARG A 14 -2.92 -3.68 -6.66
N VAL A 15 -2.62 -2.61 -7.40
CA VAL A 15 -3.48 -1.43 -7.50
C VAL A 15 -4.47 -1.66 -8.65
N GLY A 16 -5.77 -1.53 -8.35
CA GLY A 16 -6.82 -1.69 -9.36
C GLY A 16 -6.81 -0.57 -10.43
N PRO A 17 -7.29 -0.86 -11.65
CA PRO A 17 -7.44 0.15 -12.71
C PRO A 17 -8.55 1.17 -12.45
N ASP A 18 -9.42 0.91 -11.47
CA ASP A 18 -10.50 1.80 -11.04
C ASP A 18 -10.28 2.33 -9.60
N GLN A 19 -9.05 2.26 -9.08
CA GLN A 19 -8.68 2.57 -7.70
C GLN A 19 -8.03 3.94 -7.53
N ARG A 20 -8.13 4.52 -6.32
CA ARG A 20 -7.26 5.64 -5.89
C ARG A 20 -5.95 5.11 -5.31
N SER A 21 -4.81 5.65 -5.74
CA SER A 21 -3.47 5.15 -5.35
C SER A 21 -2.54 6.27 -4.90
N PRO A 22 -2.05 6.28 -3.65
CA PRO A 22 -2.47 5.42 -2.54
C PRO A 22 -3.96 5.64 -2.18
N VAL A 23 -4.59 4.64 -1.56
CA VAL A 23 -6.02 4.70 -1.17
C VAL A 23 -6.33 5.88 -0.26
N ILE A 24 -5.40 6.23 0.64
CA ILE A 24 -5.43 7.47 1.39
C ILE A 24 -4.19 8.26 0.96
N PRO A 25 -4.34 9.39 0.24
CA PRO A 25 -3.24 10.27 -0.11
C PRO A 25 -2.47 10.74 1.13
N ILE A 26 -1.17 10.91 0.97
CA ILE A 26 -0.32 11.55 1.99
C ILE A 26 -0.15 13.01 1.58
N ALA A 27 -0.26 13.92 2.54
CA ALA A 27 -0.16 15.35 2.29
C ALA A 27 1.19 15.71 1.66
N GLY A 28 1.16 16.46 0.56
CA GLY A 28 2.35 16.83 -0.21
C GLY A 28 2.92 15.72 -1.12
N GLU A 29 2.39 14.50 -1.07
CA GLU A 29 2.81 13.41 -1.95
C GLU A 29 1.91 13.26 -3.18
N PRO A 30 2.46 12.80 -4.32
CA PRO A 30 1.67 12.52 -5.51
C PRO A 30 0.69 11.36 -5.27
N PHE A 31 -0.46 11.42 -5.92
CA PHE A 31 -1.45 10.35 -5.91
C PHE A 31 -2.18 10.29 -7.25
N GLU A 32 -2.83 9.15 -7.49
CA GLU A 32 -3.55 8.86 -8.71
C GLU A 32 -5.02 8.59 -8.43
N LEU A 33 -5.87 9.12 -9.31
CA LEU A 33 -7.28 8.77 -9.40
C LEU A 33 -7.47 7.95 -10.68
N ARG A 34 -7.79 6.67 -10.55
CA ARG A 34 -7.99 5.80 -11.73
C ARG A 34 -9.45 5.45 -11.92
N ALA A 35 -9.89 5.32 -13.17
CA ALA A 35 -11.24 4.91 -13.52
C ALA A 35 -11.23 3.99 -14.73
N THR A 36 -12.29 3.19 -14.89
CA THR A 36 -12.47 2.39 -16.10
C THR A 36 -13.74 2.74 -16.83
N THR A 37 -13.74 2.61 -18.16
CA THR A 37 -14.92 2.77 -19.02
C THR A 37 -15.08 1.55 -19.91
N ASP A 38 -16.24 1.43 -20.57
CA ASP A 38 -16.37 0.52 -21.71
C ASP A 38 -15.65 1.14 -22.93
N ASP A 39 -15.51 0.38 -24.02
CA ASP A 39 -14.79 0.81 -25.24
C ASP A 39 -15.38 2.02 -25.97
N GLY A 40 -16.63 2.39 -25.66
CA GLY A 40 -17.34 3.49 -26.30
C GLY A 40 -17.01 4.89 -25.78
N ALA A 41 -16.17 5.03 -24.76
CA ALA A 41 -15.78 6.34 -24.21
C ALA A 41 -14.74 7.04 -25.10
N ARG A 42 -15.03 8.28 -25.49
CA ARG A 42 -14.16 9.11 -26.35
C ARG A 42 -13.24 10.01 -25.53
N ALA A 43 -13.73 10.51 -24.39
CA ALA A 43 -12.99 11.35 -23.48
C ALA A 43 -13.41 11.06 -22.04
N VAL A 44 -12.44 11.14 -21.12
CA VAL A 44 -12.67 11.00 -19.69
C VAL A 44 -11.94 12.14 -18.98
N TRP A 45 -12.57 12.73 -17.98
CA TRP A 45 -11.96 13.73 -17.11
C TRP A 45 -12.46 13.56 -15.67
N ALA A 46 -11.68 14.06 -14.72
CA ALA A 46 -12.13 14.23 -13.35
C ALA A 46 -12.56 15.68 -13.15
N GLU A 47 -13.75 15.88 -12.59
CA GLU A 47 -14.10 17.15 -11.96
C GLU A 47 -13.61 17.08 -10.51
N ILE A 48 -12.76 18.02 -10.13
CA ILE A 48 -12.10 18.07 -8.83
C ILE A 48 -12.47 19.38 -8.15
N GLU A 49 -12.87 19.29 -6.89
CA GLU A 49 -13.22 20.40 -6.03
C GLU A 49 -12.35 20.37 -4.77
N THR A 50 -11.56 21.44 -4.60
CA THR A 50 -10.61 21.62 -3.50
C THR A 50 -10.71 23.06 -3.01
N ALA A 51 -10.86 23.27 -1.70
CA ALA A 51 -11.00 24.62 -1.11
C ALA A 51 -12.10 25.51 -1.76
N GLY A 52 -13.17 24.89 -2.28
CA GLY A 52 -14.28 25.60 -2.94
C GLY A 52 -14.05 25.94 -4.43
N GLU A 53 -12.83 25.73 -4.94
CA GLU A 53 -12.52 25.87 -6.37
C GLU A 53 -12.79 24.55 -7.10
N ARG A 54 -13.35 24.63 -8.31
CA ARG A 54 -13.61 23.46 -9.15
C ARG A 54 -12.85 23.55 -10.46
N VAL A 55 -12.11 22.48 -10.76
CA VAL A 55 -11.35 22.32 -12.00
C VAL A 55 -11.72 21.02 -12.70
N SER A 56 -11.57 20.99 -14.03
CA SER A 56 -11.69 19.75 -14.82
C SER A 56 -10.29 19.33 -15.28
N VAL A 57 -9.90 18.10 -14.94
CA VAL A 57 -8.59 17.54 -15.32
C VAL A 57 -8.80 16.36 -16.26
N VAL A 58 -8.27 16.47 -17.47
CA VAL A 58 -8.38 15.42 -18.50
C VAL A 58 -7.65 14.16 -18.03
N ALA A 59 -8.32 13.02 -18.13
CA ALA A 59 -7.72 11.72 -17.81
C ALA A 59 -6.92 11.20 -19.00
N GLN A 60 -5.76 10.62 -18.70
CA GLN A 60 -4.91 9.97 -19.69
C GLN A 60 -5.23 8.47 -19.74
N PRO A 61 -5.17 7.81 -20.91
CA PRO A 61 -5.23 6.36 -20.99
C PRO A 61 -4.14 5.72 -20.12
N LEU A 62 -4.50 4.69 -19.35
CA LEU A 62 -3.58 3.92 -18.54
C LEU A 62 -3.38 2.54 -19.19
N ALA A 63 -2.15 2.28 -19.65
CA ALA A 63 -1.80 1.03 -20.31
C ALA A 63 -1.82 -0.15 -19.31
N ALA A 64 -2.07 -1.35 -19.82
CA ALA A 64 -2.26 -2.55 -18.99
C ALA A 64 -0.97 -2.98 -18.26
N ASP A 65 0.19 -2.75 -18.86
CA ASP A 65 1.52 -2.95 -18.28
C ASP A 65 1.76 -2.07 -17.03
N SER A 66 1.19 -0.87 -17.01
CA SER A 66 1.28 0.10 -15.92
C SER A 66 0.40 -0.26 -14.72
N LEU A 67 -0.45 -1.28 -14.84
CA LEU A 67 -1.27 -1.82 -13.74
C LEU A 67 -0.52 -2.88 -12.91
N VAL A 68 0.67 -3.27 -13.35
CA VAL A 68 1.48 -4.34 -12.76
C VAL A 68 2.67 -3.75 -12.00
N SER A 69 2.46 -2.86 -11.02
CA SER A 69 3.46 -2.66 -9.96
C SER A 69 2.94 -1.87 -8.77
N SER A 70 3.11 -2.44 -7.58
CA SER A 70 3.46 -1.73 -6.36
C SER A 70 4.18 -2.74 -5.45
N GLY A 71 5.51 -2.87 -5.60
CA GLY A 71 6.29 -3.75 -4.71
C GLY A 71 7.76 -3.93 -5.06
N GLU A 72 8.10 -4.52 -6.20
CA GLU A 72 9.47 -5.03 -6.42
C GLU A 72 9.89 -4.86 -7.89
N GLU A 73 10.51 -3.73 -8.23
CA GLU A 73 11.44 -3.66 -9.36
C GLU A 73 12.80 -4.15 -8.87
N ARG A 74 13.00 -5.46 -8.69
CA ARG A 74 14.36 -6.02 -8.48
C ARG A 74 14.53 -7.53 -8.68
N ASP A 75 13.57 -8.23 -9.25
CA ASP A 75 13.82 -9.56 -9.81
C ASP A 75 13.14 -9.70 -11.17
N ARG A 76 13.81 -9.21 -12.21
CA ARG A 76 13.41 -9.37 -13.62
C ARG A 76 14.03 -10.61 -14.26
N THR A 77 14.53 -11.57 -13.48
CA THR A 77 15.22 -12.75 -13.99
C THR A 77 14.36 -14.01 -14.09
N GLU A 78 13.13 -14.02 -13.59
CA GLU A 78 12.21 -15.14 -13.83
C GLU A 78 10.86 -14.66 -14.37
N THR A 79 10.71 -14.72 -15.70
CA THR A 79 9.42 -14.72 -16.38
C THR A 79 8.63 -15.96 -15.94
N ASN A 80 7.85 -15.86 -14.87
CA ASN A 80 6.82 -16.85 -14.56
C ASN A 80 5.58 -16.14 -14.00
N ASP A 81 4.84 -15.52 -14.93
CA ASP A 81 3.51 -15.00 -14.72
C ASP A 81 2.60 -16.08 -14.11
N SER A 82 2.22 -15.85 -12.86
CA SER A 82 1.19 -16.66 -12.20
C SER A 82 -0.15 -16.48 -12.94
N HIS A 83 -0.47 -17.45 -13.80
CA HIS A 83 -1.60 -17.45 -14.73
C HIS A 83 -2.96 -17.15 -14.09
N LEU A 84 -3.18 -17.46 -12.80
CA LEU A 84 -4.45 -17.19 -12.12
C LEU A 84 -4.59 -15.72 -11.72
N ALA A 85 -3.50 -15.12 -11.26
CA ALA A 85 -3.50 -13.73 -10.86
C ALA A 85 -3.55 -12.82 -12.10
N SER A 86 -2.82 -13.15 -13.18
CA SER A 86 -2.98 -12.45 -14.47
C SER A 86 -4.38 -12.67 -15.06
N ALA A 87 -4.92 -13.89 -15.04
CA ALA A 87 -6.28 -14.17 -15.52
C ALA A 87 -7.38 -13.43 -14.73
N ALA A 88 -7.22 -13.21 -13.41
CA ALA A 88 -8.17 -12.42 -12.62
C ALA A 88 -8.14 -10.93 -12.99
N ALA A 89 -6.96 -10.38 -13.28
CA ALA A 89 -6.81 -9.00 -13.77
C ALA A 89 -7.31 -8.85 -15.23
N GLU A 90 -7.03 -9.85 -16.08
CA GLU A 90 -7.50 -9.93 -17.46
C GLU A 90 -9.02 -10.14 -17.55
N GLY A 91 -9.60 -10.97 -16.69
CA GLY A 91 -11.04 -11.25 -16.67
C GLY A 91 -11.88 -10.01 -16.35
N LEU A 92 -11.32 -9.04 -15.64
CA LEU A 92 -11.95 -7.75 -15.35
C LEU A 92 -11.72 -6.69 -16.46
N SER A 93 -10.70 -6.87 -17.30
CA SER A 93 -10.21 -5.86 -18.25
C SER A 93 -10.49 -6.16 -19.73
N ARG A 94 -10.88 -7.39 -20.11
CA ARG A 94 -11.05 -7.79 -21.53
C ARG A 94 -11.95 -6.87 -22.37
N HIS A 95 -12.78 -6.02 -21.76
CA HIS A 95 -13.64 -5.04 -22.45
C HIS A 95 -13.68 -3.65 -21.81
N ARG A 96 -12.69 -3.30 -20.97
CA ARG A 96 -12.67 -2.00 -20.27
C ARG A 96 -11.35 -1.27 -20.49
N ARG A 97 -11.46 0.02 -20.80
CA ARG A 97 -10.31 0.94 -20.90
C ARG A 97 -10.04 1.57 -19.55
N SER A 98 -8.77 1.69 -19.20
CA SER A 98 -8.33 2.30 -17.95
C SER A 98 -7.86 3.73 -18.20
N TRP A 99 -8.13 4.59 -17.23
CA TRP A 99 -7.83 6.02 -17.28
C TRP A 99 -7.23 6.46 -15.96
N VAL A 100 -6.32 7.43 -16.00
CA VAL A 100 -5.66 8.00 -14.83
C VAL A 100 -5.70 9.52 -14.87
N VAL A 101 -5.98 10.11 -13.72
CA VAL A 101 -5.76 11.53 -13.42
C VAL A 101 -4.74 11.62 -12.30
N ARG A 102 -3.78 12.54 -12.43
CA ARG A 102 -2.78 12.86 -11.41
C ARG A 102 -2.99 14.32 -10.97
N PRO A 103 -3.81 14.54 -9.93
CA PRO A 103 -4.02 15.89 -9.40
C PRO A 103 -2.73 16.42 -8.75
N GLU A 104 -2.69 17.73 -8.51
CA GLU A 104 -1.66 18.33 -7.67
C GLU A 104 -1.67 17.69 -6.26
N PRO A 105 -0.49 17.51 -5.63
CA PRO A 105 -0.40 17.00 -4.26
C PRO A 105 -1.26 17.81 -3.29
N LEU A 106 -1.96 17.11 -2.40
CA LEU A 106 -2.91 17.76 -1.48
C LEU A 106 -2.21 18.32 -0.24
N PRO A 107 -2.47 19.57 0.14
CA PRO A 107 -2.10 20.07 1.46
C PRO A 107 -2.85 19.33 2.56
N TYR A 108 -2.22 19.19 3.74
CA TYR A 108 -2.89 18.59 4.89
C TYR A 108 -4.11 19.42 5.33
N GLY A 109 -5.19 18.76 5.74
CA GLY A 109 -6.41 19.41 6.21
C GLY A 109 -7.33 19.96 5.11
N VAL A 110 -6.94 19.85 3.83
CA VAL A 110 -7.78 20.29 2.71
C VAL A 110 -8.45 19.07 2.05
N PRO A 111 -9.78 18.89 2.21
CA PRO A 111 -10.50 17.80 1.55
C PRO A 111 -10.48 17.98 0.03
N LEU A 112 -10.32 16.87 -0.68
CA LEU A 112 -10.55 16.80 -2.11
C LEU A 112 -11.87 16.06 -2.37
N ARG A 113 -12.78 16.72 -3.09
CA ARG A 113 -13.99 16.12 -3.64
C ARG A 113 -13.80 15.91 -5.13
N TYR A 114 -14.19 14.76 -5.66
CA TYR A 114 -14.04 14.48 -7.09
C TYR A 114 -15.10 13.54 -7.62
N ARG A 115 -15.34 13.62 -8.92
CA ARG A 115 -16.06 12.60 -9.69
C ARG A 115 -15.45 12.47 -11.07
N PHE A 116 -15.63 11.32 -11.69
CA PHE A 116 -15.27 11.17 -13.09
C PHE A 116 -16.47 11.39 -14.00
N VAL A 117 -16.18 11.95 -15.17
CA VAL A 117 -17.14 12.12 -16.26
C VAL A 117 -16.54 11.48 -17.52
N ALA A 118 -17.34 10.69 -18.21
CA ALA A 118 -17.01 10.13 -19.52
C ALA A 118 -17.98 10.65 -20.56
N ASP A 119 -17.45 11.11 -21.69
CA ASP A 119 -18.24 11.31 -22.89
C ASP A 119 -18.23 10.01 -23.72
N ALA A 120 -19.40 9.39 -23.85
CA ALA A 120 -19.56 8.11 -24.52
C ALA A 120 -20.60 8.22 -25.65
N ARG A 121 -20.56 7.27 -26.61
CA ARG A 121 -21.51 7.24 -27.73
C ARG A 121 -22.98 7.25 -27.29
N ALA A 122 -23.29 6.64 -26.15
CA ALA A 122 -24.63 6.58 -25.56
C ALA A 122 -24.99 7.82 -24.71
N GLY A 123 -24.15 8.87 -24.73
CA GLY A 123 -24.28 10.08 -23.93
C GLY A 123 -23.31 10.16 -22.76
N ARG A 124 -23.34 11.30 -22.07
CA ARG A 124 -22.44 11.61 -20.96
C ARG A 124 -22.75 10.78 -19.73
N GLN A 125 -21.75 10.09 -19.19
CA GLN A 125 -21.82 9.31 -17.96
C GLN A 125 -21.03 10.00 -16.86
N ARG A 126 -21.48 9.85 -15.61
CA ARG A 126 -20.83 10.44 -14.43
C ARG A 126 -20.86 9.46 -13.26
N THR A 127 -19.79 9.41 -12.49
CA THR A 127 -19.81 8.72 -11.19
C THR A 127 -20.54 9.56 -10.14
N THR A 128 -20.75 8.98 -8.96
CA THR A 128 -21.02 9.79 -7.76
C THR A 128 -19.82 10.68 -7.43
N TRP A 129 -20.03 11.64 -6.53
CA TRP A 129 -18.95 12.38 -5.88
C TRP A 129 -18.30 11.52 -4.80
N TYR A 130 -16.98 11.52 -4.77
CA TYR A 130 -16.14 10.92 -3.76
C TYR A 130 -15.44 12.03 -2.97
N THR A 131 -15.12 11.76 -1.71
CA THR A 131 -14.37 12.68 -0.86
C THR A 131 -13.17 11.95 -0.27
N VAL A 132 -12.04 12.63 -0.14
CA VAL A 132 -10.86 12.12 0.55
C VAL A 132 -10.13 13.25 1.26
N ASN A 133 -9.66 12.95 2.47
CA ASN A 133 -8.79 13.81 3.25
C ASN A 133 -7.37 13.21 3.24
N PRO A 134 -6.33 13.99 2.92
CA PRO A 134 -4.96 13.50 2.99
C PRO A 134 -4.54 13.24 4.44
N ALA A 135 -3.75 12.20 4.65
CA ALA A 135 -3.10 11.91 5.92
C ALA A 135 -1.71 12.54 5.99
N ARG A 136 -1.13 12.67 7.18
CA ARG A 136 0.24 13.18 7.37
C ARG A 136 0.98 12.36 8.43
N TRP A 137 2.28 12.16 8.23
CA TRP A 137 3.15 11.58 9.26
C TRP A 137 3.46 12.61 10.35
N GLU A 138 3.26 12.23 11.60
CA GLU A 138 3.50 13.08 12.78
C GLU A 138 4.25 12.29 13.86
N SER A 139 5.03 12.97 14.70
CA SER A 139 5.71 12.37 15.86
C SER A 139 4.77 12.15 17.05
N ALA A 140 3.52 12.60 16.96
CA ALA A 140 2.47 12.36 17.94
C ALA A 140 1.21 11.86 17.22
N GLY A 141 0.43 11.01 17.87
CA GLY A 141 -0.79 10.44 17.28
C GLY A 141 -1.26 9.14 17.93
N GLY A 142 -0.41 8.52 18.73
CA GLY A 142 -0.73 7.35 19.54
C GLY A 142 0.39 7.03 20.52
N ARG A 143 0.39 5.80 21.05
CA ARG A 143 1.40 5.31 21.99
C ARG A 143 1.88 3.92 21.55
N LEU A 144 3.19 3.70 21.61
CA LEU A 144 3.78 2.37 21.54
C LEU A 144 3.81 1.78 22.95
N LEU A 145 3.24 0.59 23.10
CA LEU A 145 3.25 -0.16 24.35
C LEU A 145 4.20 -1.33 24.16
N THR A 146 5.22 -1.42 24.99
CA THR A 146 6.13 -2.56 25.06
C THR A 146 5.76 -3.39 26.27
N GLU A 147 5.50 -4.66 26.05
CA GLU A 147 5.31 -5.63 27.14
C GLU A 147 6.56 -6.51 27.19
N PRO A 148 7.33 -6.49 28.29
CA PRO A 148 8.42 -7.44 28.44
C PRO A 148 7.82 -8.84 28.52
N THR A 149 8.35 -9.76 27.72
CA THR A 149 7.99 -11.17 27.82
C THR A 149 8.34 -11.66 29.23
N THR A 150 7.48 -12.46 29.85
CA THR A 150 7.83 -13.17 31.09
C THR A 150 9.15 -13.92 30.91
N GLY A 151 10.16 -13.57 31.72
CA GLY A 151 11.53 -14.10 31.61
C GLY A 151 12.53 -13.20 30.86
N ALA A 152 12.14 -11.97 30.48
CA ALA A 152 13.06 -10.98 29.94
C ALA A 152 14.23 -10.72 30.90
N ARG A 153 15.44 -10.72 30.36
CA ARG A 153 16.67 -10.46 31.11
C ARG A 153 16.73 -8.99 31.53
N PRO A 154 16.93 -8.66 32.82
CA PRO A 154 16.90 -7.28 33.31
C PRO A 154 18.08 -6.42 32.83
N ASP A 155 19.13 -7.02 32.28
CA ASP A 155 20.34 -6.40 31.74
C ASP A 155 20.30 -6.22 30.20
N MET A 156 19.24 -6.67 29.53
CA MET A 156 19.12 -6.52 28.07
C MET A 156 18.78 -5.07 27.70
N ASN A 157 19.57 -4.49 26.81
CA ASN A 157 19.26 -3.16 26.26
C ASN A 157 17.96 -3.20 25.46
N ASP A 158 17.08 -2.21 25.66
CA ASP A 158 15.88 -2.04 24.86
C ASP A 158 16.28 -1.82 23.38
N PRO A 159 15.86 -2.69 22.45
CA PRO A 159 16.14 -2.49 21.03
C PRO A 159 15.30 -1.34 20.45
N LEU A 160 14.23 -0.88 21.10
CA LEU A 160 13.41 0.22 20.60
C LEU A 160 14.24 1.52 20.54
N VAL A 161 14.34 2.09 19.33
CA VAL A 161 14.99 3.38 19.14
C VAL A 161 14.09 4.47 19.71
N ALA A 162 14.61 5.20 20.71
CA ALA A 162 13.92 6.34 21.32
C ALA A 162 13.46 7.35 20.25
N ASP A 163 12.25 7.87 20.42
CA ASP A 163 11.63 8.87 19.54
C ASP A 163 11.50 8.47 18.05
N SER A 164 11.67 7.18 17.71
CA SER A 164 11.50 6.69 16.33
C SER A 164 10.04 6.57 15.89
N GLY A 165 9.10 6.68 16.83
CA GLY A 165 7.67 6.58 16.57
C GLY A 165 7.17 7.71 15.67
N ALA A 166 6.49 7.34 14.59
CA ALA A 166 5.71 8.26 13.78
C ALA A 166 4.36 7.65 13.40
N TRP A 167 3.32 8.46 13.37
CA TRP A 167 1.93 8.08 13.13
C TRP A 167 1.43 8.73 11.86
N LEU A 168 0.84 7.94 10.96
CA LEU A 168 0.15 8.47 9.79
C LEU A 168 -1.27 8.87 10.22
N VAL A 169 -1.47 10.15 10.50
CA VAL A 169 -2.72 10.70 11.04
C VAL A 169 -3.62 11.20 9.91
N ALA A 170 -4.84 10.69 9.87
CA ALA A 170 -5.92 11.21 9.04
C ALA A 170 -6.96 11.94 9.90
N GLU A 171 -7.99 12.51 9.27
CA GLU A 171 -9.07 13.26 9.95
C GLU A 171 -9.71 12.48 11.11
N LYS A 172 -9.90 11.17 10.97
CA LYS A 172 -10.54 10.32 12.00
C LYS A 172 -9.55 9.73 13.01
N GLY A 173 -8.27 10.08 12.92
CA GLY A 173 -7.20 9.56 13.78
C GLY A 173 -6.10 8.80 13.05
N PRO A 174 -5.20 8.13 13.79
CA PRO A 174 -4.05 7.43 13.23
C PRO A 174 -4.48 6.21 12.40
N LEU A 175 -3.89 6.07 11.21
CA LEU A 175 -4.12 4.96 10.29
C LEU A 175 -2.99 3.92 10.33
N ARG A 176 -1.76 4.38 10.54
CA ARG A 176 -0.55 3.55 10.60
C ARG A 176 0.42 4.12 11.62
N VAL A 177 1.33 3.28 12.09
CA VAL A 177 2.48 3.67 12.90
C VAL A 177 3.73 3.05 12.28
N ARG A 178 4.85 3.75 12.36
CA ARG A 178 6.20 3.22 12.09
C ARG A 178 7.10 3.57 13.27
N PHE A 179 8.09 2.73 13.53
CA PHE A 179 9.12 2.89 14.55
C PHE A 179 10.31 2.03 14.17
N ALA A 180 11.44 2.20 14.85
CA ALA A 180 12.66 1.48 14.56
C ALA A 180 13.13 0.65 15.77
N LEU A 181 13.68 -0.52 15.47
CA LEU A 181 14.41 -1.35 16.41
C LEU A 181 15.88 -1.37 15.97
N ARG A 182 16.82 -1.18 16.90
CA ARG A 182 18.26 -1.21 16.65
C ARG A 182 18.69 -2.64 16.33
N LEU A 183 19.47 -2.78 15.26
CA LEU A 183 20.09 -4.04 14.84
C LEU A 183 21.61 -3.86 14.82
N GLU A 184 22.33 -4.66 15.58
CA GLU A 184 23.80 -4.63 15.65
C GLU A 184 24.44 -5.26 14.40
N PRO A 185 25.66 -4.87 14.01
CA PRO A 185 26.29 -5.33 12.77
C PRO A 185 26.42 -6.86 12.61
N ALA A 186 26.55 -7.60 13.71
CA ALA A 186 26.70 -9.06 13.70
C ALA A 186 25.38 -9.82 13.94
N GLU A 187 24.25 -9.12 14.07
CA GLU A 187 22.95 -9.74 14.29
C GLU A 187 22.28 -10.19 12.98
N HIS A 188 21.60 -11.32 13.02
CA HIS A 188 20.84 -11.91 11.92
C HIS A 188 19.36 -11.94 12.29
N VAL A 189 18.45 -11.84 11.33
CA VAL A 189 17.01 -11.76 11.59
C VAL A 189 16.31 -12.96 10.95
N VAL A 190 15.73 -13.84 11.77
CA VAL A 190 15.04 -15.05 11.30
C VAL A 190 13.59 -15.03 11.78
N GLY A 191 12.65 -15.29 10.86
CA GLY A 191 11.24 -15.42 11.21
C GLY A 191 10.33 -14.82 10.15
N PHE A 192 9.38 -14.02 10.62
CA PHE A 192 8.24 -13.47 9.88
C PHE A 192 7.26 -14.52 9.36
N GLY A 193 7.19 -15.69 10.00
CA GLY A 193 6.44 -16.86 9.55
C GLY A 193 7.26 -17.75 8.61
N GLU A 194 6.59 -18.42 7.69
CA GLU A 194 7.24 -19.19 6.63
C GLU A 194 7.74 -18.26 5.52
N ARG A 195 9.01 -18.39 5.11
CA ARG A 195 9.64 -17.58 4.05
C ARG A 195 10.38 -18.45 3.05
N PHE A 196 10.35 -18.03 1.78
CA PHE A 196 10.90 -18.77 0.64
C PHE A 196 12.12 -18.11 0.00
N ASN A 197 12.35 -16.82 0.29
CA ASN A 197 13.46 -16.04 -0.27
C ASN A 197 14.78 -16.30 0.46
N ALA A 198 14.81 -16.22 1.78
CA ALA A 198 16.02 -16.33 2.59
C ALA A 198 15.73 -16.84 4.00
N LEU A 199 16.72 -17.47 4.64
CA LEU A 199 16.66 -17.78 6.06
C LEU A 199 16.92 -16.52 6.90
N ASP A 200 18.04 -15.84 6.63
CA ASP A 200 18.36 -14.53 7.20
C ASP A 200 17.67 -13.44 6.37
N GLN A 201 16.78 -12.70 7.02
CA GLN A 201 15.99 -11.63 6.42
C GLN A 201 16.67 -10.27 6.56
N ARG A 202 17.88 -10.19 7.13
CA ARG A 202 18.66 -8.94 7.13
C ARG A 202 18.90 -8.44 5.70
N GLY A 203 18.72 -7.15 5.49
CA GLY A 203 18.78 -6.45 4.20
C GLY A 203 17.57 -6.69 3.31
N GLN A 204 16.53 -7.39 3.78
CA GLN A 204 15.30 -7.63 3.02
C GLN A 204 14.22 -6.62 3.42
N GLN A 205 13.35 -6.31 2.45
CA GLN A 205 12.08 -5.62 2.68
C GLN A 205 10.95 -6.61 2.46
N LEU A 206 10.05 -6.74 3.44
CA LEU A 206 8.96 -7.70 3.37
C LEU A 206 7.74 -7.21 4.13
N ASP A 207 6.63 -7.92 3.94
CA ASP A 207 5.41 -7.71 4.70
C ASP A 207 4.86 -9.00 5.27
N VAL A 208 3.90 -8.83 6.18
CA VAL A 208 3.15 -9.91 6.83
C VAL A 208 1.68 -9.67 6.51
N VAL A 209 1.19 -10.41 5.52
CA VAL A 209 -0.22 -10.49 5.13
C VAL A 209 -0.48 -11.85 4.50
N VAL A 210 -1.56 -12.52 4.89
CA VAL A 210 -1.92 -13.82 4.31
C VAL A 210 -2.22 -13.61 2.83
N PHE A 211 -1.53 -14.34 1.96
CA PHE A 211 -1.73 -14.24 0.53
C PHE A 211 -1.43 -15.56 -0.18
N GLU A 212 -2.35 -15.96 -1.07
CA GLU A 212 -2.18 -17.14 -1.92
C GLU A 212 -1.36 -16.77 -3.16
N GLN A 213 -0.03 -16.83 -3.06
CA GLN A 213 0.86 -16.73 -4.21
C GLN A 213 1.00 -18.10 -4.88
N TYR A 214 0.39 -18.26 -6.06
CA TYR A 214 0.53 -19.51 -6.82
C TYR A 214 1.89 -19.57 -7.50
N LYS A 215 2.79 -20.40 -6.93
CA LYS A 215 4.19 -20.62 -7.32
C LYS A 215 5.05 -19.35 -7.27
N ALA A 216 6.37 -19.54 -7.33
CA ALA A 216 7.37 -18.46 -7.31
C ALA A 216 7.08 -17.44 -6.20
N GLN A 217 7.08 -17.92 -4.96
CA GLN A 217 6.61 -17.16 -3.80
C GLN A 217 7.45 -15.91 -3.52
N GLY A 218 8.77 -15.97 -3.75
CA GLY A 218 9.68 -14.90 -3.40
C GLY A 218 9.56 -14.54 -1.92
N SER A 219 9.29 -13.27 -1.63
CA SER A 219 9.06 -12.76 -0.27
C SER A 219 7.64 -13.06 0.27
N ARG A 220 6.69 -13.45 -0.59
CA ARG A 220 5.27 -13.70 -0.24
C ARG A 220 5.10 -15.07 0.40
N THR A 221 4.04 -15.23 1.20
CA THR A 221 3.81 -16.48 1.93
C THR A 221 2.33 -16.67 2.28
N TYR A 222 1.93 -17.94 2.41
CA TYR A 222 0.60 -18.32 2.90
C TYR A 222 0.53 -18.32 4.43
N LEU A 223 1.68 -18.39 5.13
CA LEU A 223 1.75 -18.47 6.59
C LEU A 223 2.69 -17.41 7.19
N PRO A 224 2.35 -16.11 7.07
CA PRO A 224 3.13 -15.03 7.64
C PRO A 224 2.84 -14.86 9.14
N MET A 225 3.84 -14.41 9.90
CA MET A 225 3.66 -14.00 11.30
C MET A 225 4.41 -12.68 11.56
N PRO A 226 3.84 -11.72 12.31
CA PRO A 226 4.52 -10.47 12.67
C PRO A 226 5.50 -10.67 13.84
N PHE A 227 6.36 -11.67 13.73
CA PHE A 227 7.29 -12.13 14.77
C PHE A 227 8.63 -12.49 14.14
N ALA A 228 9.74 -12.09 14.77
CA ALA A 228 11.07 -12.55 14.40
C ALA A 228 11.97 -12.68 15.63
N ILE A 229 12.97 -13.55 15.50
CA ILE A 229 14.11 -13.64 16.41
C ILE A 229 15.32 -12.95 15.77
N VAL A 230 16.10 -12.30 16.61
CA VAL A 230 17.36 -11.65 16.27
C VAL A 230 18.48 -12.42 16.95
N VAL A 231 19.35 -13.00 16.12
CA VAL A 231 20.38 -13.96 16.53
C VAL A 231 21.76 -13.32 16.42
N GLY A 232 22.56 -13.41 17.47
CA GLY A 232 23.82 -12.67 17.62
C GLY A 232 23.76 -11.76 18.85
N GLY A 233 24.91 -11.31 19.35
CA GLY A 233 24.97 -10.51 20.58
C GLY A 233 24.31 -11.22 21.77
N ASP A 234 23.46 -10.50 22.49
CA ASP A 234 22.68 -11.04 23.63
C ASP A 234 21.49 -11.91 23.20
N GLY A 235 21.11 -11.84 21.92
CA GLY A 235 19.95 -12.52 21.35
C GLY A 235 18.61 -11.98 21.87
N TRP A 236 17.70 -11.63 20.96
CA TRP A 236 16.39 -11.11 21.34
C TRP A 236 15.33 -11.46 20.30
N GLY A 237 14.10 -11.00 20.51
CA GLY A 237 13.04 -11.18 19.53
C GLY A 237 11.89 -10.21 19.80
N PHE A 238 11.02 -10.08 18.81
CA PHE A 238 9.86 -9.21 18.91
C PHE A 238 8.63 -9.84 18.27
N HIS A 239 7.47 -9.48 18.79
CA HIS A 239 6.16 -9.80 18.23
C HIS A 239 5.31 -8.55 18.19
N ILE A 240 4.81 -8.17 17.01
CA ILE A 240 3.81 -7.10 16.90
C ILE A 240 2.43 -7.73 17.10
N VAL A 241 1.81 -7.47 18.25
CA VAL A 241 0.51 -8.05 18.63
C VAL A 241 -0.61 -7.43 17.80
N THR A 242 -0.78 -7.93 16.58
CA THR A 242 -1.81 -7.48 15.63
C THR A 242 -2.11 -8.56 14.60
N SER A 243 -3.34 -8.61 14.12
CA SER A 243 -3.73 -9.38 12.93
C SER A 243 -3.79 -8.52 11.65
N ARG A 244 -3.49 -7.22 11.75
CA ARG A 244 -3.41 -6.31 10.59
C ARG A 244 -2.07 -6.47 9.88
N ARG A 245 -2.02 -6.06 8.62
CA ARG A 245 -0.79 -6.06 7.81
C ARG A 245 0.31 -5.24 8.48
N THR A 246 1.52 -5.78 8.50
CA THR A 246 2.75 -5.10 8.94
C THR A 246 3.80 -5.18 7.84
N TRP A 247 4.71 -4.21 7.82
CA TRP A 247 5.82 -4.10 6.88
C TRP A 247 7.11 -3.98 7.66
N PHE A 248 8.18 -4.57 7.13
CA PHE A 248 9.51 -4.61 7.73
C PHE A 248 10.54 -4.24 6.68
N ASP A 249 11.39 -3.28 7.03
CA ASP A 249 12.65 -2.99 6.37
C ASP A 249 13.75 -3.41 7.34
N VAL A 250 14.50 -4.47 7.01
CA VAL A 250 15.32 -5.22 7.97
C VAL A 250 16.81 -4.88 7.83
N GLY A 251 17.16 -3.60 8.02
CA GLY A 251 18.55 -3.12 8.05
C GLY A 251 18.90 -2.16 6.93
#